data_AF-A0A947C935-F1
#
_entry.id   AF-A0A947C935-F1
#
_cell.length_a   1.000
_cell.length_b   1.000
_cell.length_c   1.000
_cell.angle_alpha   90.00
_cell.angle_beta   90.00
_cell.angle_gamma   90.00
#
_symmetry.space_group_name_H-M   'P 1'
#
loop_
_entity.id
_entity.type
_entity.pdbx_description
1 polymer ?
#
loop_
_entity_poly.entity_id
_entity_poly.type
_entity_poly.pdbx_seq_one_letter_code
_entity_poly.pdbx_strand_id
1 'polypeptide(L)'
;MRRATTTVLAVLALAGCNMHIGDSCGSSVDCSVTGERQCDLSQPGGYCTIFACDADTCPEGACVEWRFIPSRTAETWCMKTCDNTGDCGRREYSCVLPENITQSGGFSQDLLLEERVARIIDLNIFKAEAKICVALTPGVTVDSLESESELDAGM
;
A
#
# COMPACT_ATOMS: atom_id res chain seq x y z
N MET A 1 -34.60 34.84 -46.32
CA MET A 1 -34.30 33.47 -45.85
C MET A 1 -32.78 33.29 -45.79
N ARG A 2 -32.16 33.33 -44.61
CA ARG A 2 -30.76 32.94 -44.41
C ARG A 2 -30.70 32.03 -43.19
N ARG A 3 -30.44 30.74 -43.42
CA ARG A 3 -30.22 29.75 -42.36
C ARG A 3 -28.79 29.93 -41.87
N ALA A 4 -28.62 30.46 -40.67
CA ALA A 4 -27.33 30.49 -39.98
C ALA A 4 -27.12 29.12 -39.35
N THR A 5 -26.16 28.36 -39.88
CA THR A 5 -25.80 27.03 -39.39
C THR A 5 -24.86 27.21 -38.19
N THR A 6 -25.39 27.06 -36.97
CA THR A 6 -24.61 27.16 -35.73
C THR A 6 -23.93 25.83 -35.44
N THR A 7 -22.62 25.73 -35.69
CA THR A 7 -21.81 24.56 -35.31
C THR A 7 -21.54 24.59 -33.81
N VAL A 8 -22.13 23.66 -33.05
CA VAL A 8 -21.87 23.46 -31.62
C VAL A 8 -20.60 22.61 -31.47
N LEU A 9 -19.54 23.20 -30.94
CA LEU A 9 -18.30 22.50 -30.57
C LEU A 9 -18.50 21.88 -29.18
N ALA A 10 -18.68 20.55 -29.12
CA ALA A 10 -18.80 19.83 -27.85
C ALA A 10 -17.41 19.67 -27.21
N VAL A 11 -17.14 20.42 -26.14
CA VAL A 11 -15.97 20.23 -25.30
C VAL A 11 -16.23 19.01 -24.40
N LEU A 12 -15.61 17.87 -24.71
CA LEU A 12 -15.56 16.75 -23.77
C LEU A 12 -14.62 17.14 -22.63
N ALA A 13 -15.18 17.44 -21.47
CA ALA A 13 -14.43 17.53 -20.23
C ALA A 13 -13.90 16.13 -19.91
N LEU A 14 -12.59 15.92 -20.10
CA LEU A 14 -11.88 14.79 -19.53
C LEU A 14 -11.91 14.96 -18.02
N ALA A 15 -12.89 14.34 -17.36
CA ALA A 15 -12.78 14.05 -15.93
C ALA A 15 -11.58 13.10 -15.79
N GLY A 16 -10.40 13.64 -15.54
CA GLY A 16 -9.25 12.82 -15.18
C GLY A 16 -9.62 12.06 -13.92
N CYS A 17 -9.69 10.74 -14.01
CA CYS A 17 -9.78 9.90 -12.83
C CYS A 17 -8.55 10.22 -11.97
N ASN A 18 -8.75 10.93 -10.86
CA ASN A 18 -7.67 11.15 -9.92
C ASN A 18 -7.47 9.83 -9.18
N MET A 19 -6.38 9.13 -9.45
CA MET A 19 -6.07 7.88 -8.78
C MET A 19 -5.63 8.16 -7.34
N HIS A 20 -6.12 7.34 -6.43
CA HIS A 20 -5.89 7.45 -4.99
C HIS A 20 -4.73 6.55 -4.57
N ILE A 21 -4.14 6.83 -3.41
CA ILE A 21 -3.16 5.94 -2.79
C ILE A 21 -3.79 4.55 -2.60
N GLY A 22 -3.08 3.53 -3.08
CA GLY A 22 -3.49 2.14 -3.08
C GLY A 22 -4.28 1.64 -4.28
N ASP A 23 -4.60 2.52 -5.23
CA ASP A 23 -5.17 2.10 -6.51
C ASP A 23 -4.13 1.31 -7.34
N SER A 24 -4.63 0.38 -8.16
CA SER A 24 -3.80 -0.41 -9.09
C SER A 24 -3.28 0.44 -10.23
N CYS A 25 -2.07 0.17 -10.71
CA CYS A 25 -1.45 0.93 -11.79
C CYS A 25 -0.48 0.06 -12.61
N GLY A 26 -0.28 0.42 -13.88
CA GLY A 26 0.77 -0.16 -14.73
C GLY A 26 1.95 0.76 -14.95
N SER A 27 1.77 2.08 -14.73
CA SER A 27 2.80 3.10 -14.82
C SER A 27 2.50 4.30 -13.90
N SER A 28 3.50 5.12 -13.57
CA SER A 28 3.31 6.31 -12.74
C SER A 28 2.36 7.35 -13.37
N VAL A 29 2.18 7.34 -14.70
CA VAL A 29 1.24 8.23 -15.40
C VAL A 29 -0.20 7.88 -15.06
N ASP A 30 -0.49 6.61 -14.75
CA ASP A 30 -1.81 6.18 -14.30
C ASP A 30 -2.14 6.83 -12.94
N CYS A 31 -1.15 6.96 -12.05
CA CYS A 31 -1.32 7.53 -10.72
C CYS A 31 -1.37 9.06 -10.72
N SER A 32 -0.51 9.70 -11.52
CA SER A 32 -0.43 11.15 -11.61
C SER A 32 0.35 11.60 -12.85
N VAL A 33 -0.34 12.29 -13.76
CA VAL A 33 0.29 12.87 -14.96
C VAL A 33 1.28 14.00 -14.64
N THR A 34 1.15 14.64 -13.48
CA THR A 34 2.03 15.71 -12.98
C THR A 34 3.17 15.20 -12.09
N GLY A 35 3.23 13.89 -11.82
CA GLY A 35 4.27 13.27 -10.99
C GLY A 35 4.09 13.38 -9.46
N GLU A 36 2.93 13.80 -8.96
CA GLU A 36 2.64 13.85 -7.51
C GLU A 36 2.58 12.47 -6.85
N ARG A 37 2.26 11.42 -7.63
CA ARG A 37 2.22 10.01 -7.20
C ARG A 37 2.99 9.15 -8.19
N GLN A 38 3.57 8.06 -7.70
CA GLN A 38 4.25 7.05 -8.51
C GLN A 38 3.54 5.70 -8.42
N CYS A 39 3.73 4.88 -9.45
CA CYS A 39 3.29 3.49 -9.42
C CYS A 39 4.41 2.61 -8.87
N ASP A 40 4.21 2.04 -7.69
CA ASP A 40 5.09 1.00 -7.16
C ASP A 40 4.74 -0.35 -7.79
N LEU A 41 5.54 -0.76 -8.77
CA LEU A 41 5.40 -2.05 -9.47
C LEU A 41 6.00 -3.23 -8.71
N SER A 42 6.66 -3.00 -7.57
CA SER A 42 7.10 -4.09 -6.69
C SER A 42 5.93 -4.75 -5.96
N GLN A 43 4.83 -4.00 -5.81
CA GLN A 43 3.59 -4.50 -5.24
C GLN A 43 2.77 -5.25 -6.30
N PRO A 44 2.06 -6.34 -5.93
CA PRO A 44 1.16 -7.03 -6.83
C PRO A 44 0.18 -6.07 -7.49
N GLY A 45 0.01 -6.16 -8.82
CA GLY A 45 -0.90 -5.32 -9.61
C GLY A 45 -0.59 -3.81 -9.63
N GLY A 46 0.60 -3.41 -9.16
CA GLY A 46 1.00 -2.01 -8.99
C GLY A 46 0.26 -1.32 -7.84
N TYR A 47 0.87 -0.32 -7.24
CA TYR A 47 0.26 0.45 -6.15
C TYR A 47 0.59 1.93 -6.30
N CYS A 48 -0.43 2.78 -6.48
CA CYS A 48 -0.24 4.22 -6.48
C CYS A 48 0.17 4.69 -5.08
N THR A 49 1.32 5.33 -4.97
CA THR A 49 1.90 5.78 -3.69
C THR A 49 2.74 7.06 -3.87
N ILE A 50 3.23 7.61 -2.76
CA ILE A 50 4.26 8.65 -2.72
C ILE A 50 5.45 8.06 -1.98
N PHE A 51 6.60 8.03 -2.66
CA PHE A 51 7.87 7.65 -2.06
C PHE A 51 8.46 8.80 -1.26
N ALA A 52 9.21 8.48 -0.20
CA ALA A 52 9.90 9.43 0.66
C ALA A 52 8.95 10.46 1.29
N CYS A 53 7.79 10.01 1.78
CA CYS A 53 6.91 10.86 2.58
C CYS A 53 7.55 11.23 3.92
N ASP A 54 7.22 12.42 4.41
CA ASP A 54 7.47 12.83 5.79
C ASP A 54 6.19 12.64 6.62
N ALA A 55 6.31 12.75 7.94
CA ALA A 55 5.18 12.70 8.84
C ALA A 55 4.10 13.73 8.44
N ASP A 56 2.85 13.27 8.37
CA ASP A 56 1.66 14.04 8.00
C ASP A 56 1.64 14.62 6.57
N THR A 57 2.56 14.23 5.69
CA THR A 57 2.57 14.74 4.30
C THR A 57 1.75 13.92 3.32
N CYS A 58 1.32 12.71 3.69
CA CYS A 58 0.44 11.91 2.84
C CYS A 58 -0.93 12.60 2.69
N PRO A 59 -1.35 12.97 1.47
CA PRO A 59 -2.62 13.67 1.26
C PRO A 59 -3.83 12.80 1.61
N GLU A 60 -3.63 11.48 1.53
CA GLU A 60 -4.56 10.44 1.93
C GLU A 60 -3.77 9.25 2.47
N GLY A 61 -4.38 8.45 3.34
CA GLY A 61 -3.69 7.38 4.03
C GLY A 61 -2.66 7.90 5.05
N ALA A 62 -1.65 7.06 5.34
CA ALA A 62 -0.63 7.31 6.35
C ALA A 62 0.80 7.14 5.80
N CYS A 63 1.76 7.89 6.36
CA CYS A 63 3.17 7.70 6.03
C CYS A 63 3.75 6.54 6.85
N VAL A 64 4.17 5.48 6.15
CA VAL A 64 4.70 4.26 6.75
C VAL A 64 6.19 4.16 6.47
N GLU A 65 6.97 3.99 7.53
CA GLU A 65 8.40 3.71 7.47
C GLU A 65 8.64 2.20 7.51
N TRP A 66 9.36 1.70 6.51
CA TRP A 66 9.70 0.29 6.32
C TRP A 66 11.19 0.07 6.58
N ARG A 67 11.56 -1.09 7.12
CA ARG A 67 12.95 -1.49 7.40
C ARG A 67 13.70 -0.46 8.26
N PHE A 68 13.02 0.06 9.29
CA PHE A 68 13.53 1.13 10.15
C PHE A 68 14.64 0.70 11.13
N ILE A 69 14.99 -0.59 11.16
CA ILE A 69 16.12 -1.14 11.94
C ILE A 69 17.08 -1.88 10.99
N PRO A 70 18.34 -1.42 10.82
CA PRO A 70 18.86 -0.13 11.27
C PRO A 70 18.25 1.03 10.48
N SER A 71 18.18 2.23 11.06
CA SER A 71 17.49 3.39 10.44
C SER A 71 18.01 3.80 9.05
N ARG A 72 19.28 3.48 8.73
CA ARG A 72 19.88 3.79 7.41
C ARG A 72 19.27 3.01 6.23
N THR A 73 18.48 1.97 6.49
CA THR A 73 17.75 1.20 5.47
C THR A 73 16.27 1.58 5.40
N ALA A 74 15.86 2.60 6.18
CA ALA A 74 14.49 3.02 6.24
C ALA A 74 14.03 3.64 4.91
N GLU A 75 12.85 3.24 4.47
CA GLU A 75 12.16 3.85 3.33
C GLU A 75 10.75 4.24 3.77
N THR A 76 10.27 5.41 3.35
CA THR A 76 8.93 5.87 3.69
C THR A 76 8.02 5.87 2.46
N TRP A 77 6.79 5.42 2.67
CA TRP A 77 5.80 5.27 1.61
C TRP A 77 4.42 5.66 2.13
N CYS A 78 3.64 6.38 1.34
CA CYS A 78 2.24 6.61 1.66
C CYS A 78 1.44 5.32 1.42
N MET A 79 0.81 4.81 2.47
CA MET A 79 -0.02 3.62 2.44
C MET A 79 -1.48 3.97 2.71
N LYS A 80 -2.39 3.39 1.93
CA LYS A 80 -3.83 3.49 2.13
C LYS A 80 -4.20 2.91 3.50
N THR A 81 -4.88 3.70 4.31
CA THR A 81 -5.44 3.25 5.59
C THR A 81 -6.75 2.51 5.38
N CYS A 82 -7.09 1.61 6.30
CA CYS A 82 -8.29 0.78 6.21
C CYS A 82 -8.84 0.43 7.60
N ASP A 83 -10.12 0.11 7.67
CA ASP A 83 -10.76 -0.45 8.87
C ASP A 83 -10.85 -1.98 8.75
N ASN A 84 -11.11 -2.46 7.54
CA ASN A 84 -11.23 -3.87 7.18
C ASN A 84 -10.64 -4.18 5.80
N THR A 85 -10.41 -5.46 5.49
CA THR A 85 -9.80 -5.91 4.23
C THR A 85 -10.59 -5.50 2.97
N GLY A 86 -11.91 -5.30 3.08
CA GLY A 86 -12.74 -4.81 1.98
C GLY A 86 -12.36 -3.40 1.51
N ASP A 87 -11.86 -2.54 2.40
CA ASP A 87 -11.50 -1.15 2.09
C ASP A 87 -10.29 -1.07 1.15
N CYS A 88 -9.47 -2.12 1.13
CA CYS A 88 -8.35 -2.24 0.20
C CYS A 88 -8.82 -2.41 -1.24
N GLY A 89 -10.08 -2.83 -1.47
CA GLY A 89 -10.68 -2.95 -2.81
C GLY A 89 -10.01 -4.00 -3.70
N ARG A 90 -9.10 -4.80 -3.15
CA ARG A 90 -8.20 -5.70 -3.87
C ARG A 90 -7.98 -6.98 -3.09
N ARG A 91 -8.08 -8.12 -3.76
CA ARG A 91 -8.08 -9.45 -3.12
C ARG A 91 -6.71 -9.85 -2.58
N GLU A 92 -5.65 -9.35 -3.21
CA GLU A 92 -4.27 -9.62 -2.85
C GLU A 92 -3.72 -8.72 -1.73
N TYR A 93 -4.55 -7.82 -1.19
CA TYR A 93 -4.19 -6.92 -0.09
C TYR A 93 -4.98 -7.28 1.17
N SER A 94 -4.34 -7.17 2.32
CA SER A 94 -4.93 -7.36 3.64
C SER A 94 -4.88 -6.06 4.42
N CYS A 95 -5.90 -5.84 5.26
CA CYS A 95 -5.93 -4.70 6.17
C CYS A 95 -5.33 -5.09 7.53
N VAL A 96 -4.11 -4.65 7.80
CA VAL A 96 -3.35 -5.06 8.99
C VAL A 96 -2.67 -3.88 9.68
N LEU A 97 -2.37 -4.03 10.97
CA LEU A 97 -1.49 -3.11 11.66
C LEU A 97 -0.05 -3.28 11.15
N PRO A 98 0.70 -2.19 10.90
CA PRO A 98 2.09 -2.27 10.46
C PRO A 98 2.98 -3.11 11.39
N GLU A 99 2.69 -3.08 12.69
CA GLU A 99 3.44 -3.85 13.70
C GLU A 99 3.26 -5.36 13.61
N ASN A 100 2.28 -5.84 12.84
CA ASN A 100 2.05 -7.26 12.61
C ASN A 100 2.72 -7.77 11.33
N ILE A 101 3.52 -6.93 10.66
CA ILE A 101 4.23 -7.29 9.43
C ILE A 101 5.65 -7.71 9.78
N THR A 102 6.01 -8.94 9.38
CA THR A 102 7.34 -9.51 9.62
C THR A 102 8.37 -8.95 8.64
N GLN A 103 9.67 -9.10 8.94
CA GLN A 103 10.77 -8.80 8.00
C GLN A 103 10.66 -9.54 6.66
N SER A 104 10.01 -10.70 6.62
CA SER A 104 9.78 -11.48 5.40
C SER A 104 8.54 -11.05 4.62
N GLY A 105 7.80 -10.02 5.07
CA GLY A 105 6.54 -9.59 4.46
C GLY A 105 5.34 -10.47 4.83
N GLY A 106 5.51 -11.38 5.78
CA GLY A 106 4.43 -12.20 6.35
C GLY A 106 3.65 -11.46 7.44
N PHE A 107 2.73 -12.19 8.07
CA PHE A 107 1.89 -11.67 9.15
C PHE A 107 2.04 -12.50 10.43
N SER A 108 2.23 -11.83 11.56
CA SER A 108 2.22 -12.44 12.89
C SER A 108 1.69 -11.43 13.91
N GLN A 109 0.83 -11.88 14.84
CA GLN A 109 0.28 -11.03 15.90
C GLN A 109 1.23 -10.90 17.09
N ASP A 110 2.25 -11.76 17.18
CA ASP A 110 3.15 -11.87 18.32
C ASP A 110 4.59 -11.46 17.93
N LEU A 111 4.74 -10.35 17.22
CA LEU A 111 6.06 -9.86 16.78
C LEU A 111 6.80 -9.08 17.86
N LEU A 112 8.02 -9.54 18.15
CA LEU A 112 9.01 -8.76 18.88
C LEU A 112 9.39 -7.50 18.10
N LEU A 113 9.78 -6.43 18.79
CA LEU A 113 10.09 -5.13 18.16
C LEU A 113 11.15 -5.22 17.05
N GLU A 114 12.12 -6.11 17.18
CA GLU A 114 13.21 -6.30 16.20
C GLU A 114 12.76 -7.04 14.93
N GLU A 115 11.63 -7.73 14.99
CA GLU A 115 11.04 -8.47 13.87
C GLU A 115 10.02 -7.64 13.06
N ARG A 116 9.60 -6.49 13.61
CA ARG A 116 8.67 -5.58 12.94
C ARG A 116 9.39 -4.88 11.79
N VAL A 117 8.83 -4.99 10.59
CA VAL A 117 9.40 -4.31 9.42
C VAL A 117 8.83 -2.91 9.20
N ALA A 118 7.62 -2.62 9.70
CA ALA A 118 6.90 -1.40 9.38
C ALA A 118 6.36 -0.67 10.62
N ARG A 119 6.29 0.66 10.56
CA ARG A 119 5.59 1.51 11.52
C ARG A 119 5.03 2.75 10.85
N ILE A 120 3.92 3.28 11.35
CA ILE A 120 3.43 4.60 10.92
C ILE A 120 4.24 5.68 11.66
N ILE A 121 4.62 6.73 10.93
CA ILE A 121 5.40 7.86 11.47
C ILE A 121 4.62 9.19 11.51
N ASP A 122 3.34 9.17 11.14
CA ASP A 122 2.46 10.35 11.23
C ASP A 122 2.26 10.81 12.68
N LEU A 123 2.17 12.13 12.88
CA LEU A 123 1.95 12.72 14.21
C LEU A 123 0.45 12.83 14.54
N ASN A 124 -0.41 12.74 13.53
CA ASN A 124 -1.84 12.65 13.73
C ASN A 124 -2.23 11.31 14.38
N ILE A 125 -2.81 11.37 15.58
CA ILE A 125 -3.16 10.18 16.36
C ILE A 125 -4.09 9.20 15.61
N PHE A 126 -5.01 9.71 14.78
CA PHE A 126 -5.91 8.86 14.01
C PHE A 126 -5.18 8.10 12.89
N LYS A 127 -4.10 8.67 12.35
CA LYS A 127 -3.25 7.99 11.37
C LYS A 127 -2.25 7.07 12.06
N ALA A 128 -1.67 7.48 13.19
CA ALA A 128 -0.66 6.72 13.92
C ALA A 128 -1.13 5.32 14.36
N GLU A 129 -2.41 5.17 14.68
CA GLU A 129 -3.02 3.91 15.13
C GLU A 129 -3.78 3.15 14.01
N ALA A 130 -3.68 3.63 12.76
CA ALA A 130 -4.43 3.05 11.65
C ALA A 130 -3.87 1.69 11.20
N LYS A 131 -4.73 0.87 10.59
CA LYS A 131 -4.30 -0.26 9.76
C LYS A 131 -4.03 0.23 8.35
N ILE A 132 -3.20 -0.51 7.63
CA ILE A 132 -2.83 -0.21 6.24
C ILE A 132 -3.16 -1.39 5.31
N CYS A 133 -3.43 -1.07 4.05
CA CYS A 133 -3.55 -2.05 2.99
C CYS A 133 -2.18 -2.48 2.49
N VAL A 134 -1.82 -3.74 2.69
CA VAL A 134 -0.53 -4.32 2.26
C VAL A 134 -0.75 -5.66 1.57
N ALA A 135 0.05 -5.95 0.55
CA ALA A 135 0.15 -7.29 0.00
C ALA A 135 1.12 -8.11 0.87
N LEU A 136 0.56 -9.04 1.66
CA LEU A 136 1.35 -9.95 2.47
C LEU A 136 1.92 -11.08 1.60
N THR A 137 3.14 -11.51 1.87
CA THR A 137 3.72 -12.70 1.24
C THR A 137 2.93 -13.93 1.72
N PRO A 138 2.29 -14.69 0.82
CA PRO A 138 1.59 -15.90 1.22
C PRO A 138 2.61 -16.96 1.67
N GLY A 139 2.40 -17.54 2.85
CA GLY A 139 3.11 -18.77 3.26
C GLY A 139 4.20 -18.64 4.34
N VAL A 140 4.13 -17.67 5.26
CA VAL A 140 4.89 -17.77 6.52
C VAL A 140 3.93 -17.57 7.69
N THR A 141 3.04 -18.54 7.89
CA THR A 141 2.50 -18.78 9.23
C THR A 141 3.51 -19.66 9.94
N VAL A 142 3.88 -19.32 11.18
CA VAL A 142 4.74 -20.13 12.06
C VAL A 142 4.22 -21.57 12.22
N ASP A 143 2.93 -21.79 11.93
CA ASP A 143 2.23 -23.08 11.84
C ASP A 143 2.76 -24.02 10.71
N SER A 144 3.49 -23.48 9.73
CA SER A 144 4.04 -24.27 8.61
C SER A 144 5.35 -24.98 8.97
N LEU A 145 6.02 -24.58 10.06
CA LEU A 145 7.29 -25.16 10.50
C LEU A 145 7.13 -26.43 11.34
N GLU A 146 5.93 -26.72 11.86
CA GLU A 146 5.66 -27.96 12.60
C GLU A 146 5.31 -29.14 11.68
N SER A 147 5.00 -28.90 10.40
CA SER A 147 4.61 -29.95 9.45
C SER A 147 5.76 -30.64 8.69
N GLU A 148 7.01 -30.16 8.82
CA GLU A 148 8.16 -30.75 8.08
C GLU A 148 9.01 -31.73 8.91
N SER A 149 8.76 -31.91 10.21
CA SER A 149 9.59 -32.77 11.08
C SER A 149 9.15 -34.23 11.23
N GLU A 150 8.02 -34.67 10.66
CA GLU A 150 7.52 -36.04 10.86
C GLU A 150 7.80 -37.03 9.70
N LEU A 151 8.47 -36.61 8.62
CA LEU A 151 8.62 -37.47 7.42
C LEU A 151 9.94 -38.24 7.31
N ASP A 152 10.86 -38.19 8.30
CA ASP A 152 12.16 -38.88 8.21
C ASP A 152 12.50 -39.84 9.38
N ALA A 153 11.47 -40.37 10.07
CA ALA A 153 11.66 -41.31 11.19
C ALA A 153 11.06 -42.72 10.95
N GLY A 154 11.08 -43.23 9.72
CA GLY A 154 10.71 -44.64 9.51
C GLY A 154 10.83 -45.17 8.08
N MET A 155 12.00 -45.74 7.74
CA MET A 155 12.19 -47.16 7.37
C MET A 155 13.65 -47.42 6.99
#